data_AF-A0A563U409-F1
#
_entry.id   AF-A0A563U409-F1
#
_cell.length_a   1.000
_cell.length_b   1.000
_cell.length_c   1.000
_cell.angle_alpha   90.00
_cell.angle_beta   90.00
_cell.angle_gamma   90.00
#
_symmetry.space_group_name_H-M   'P 1'
#
loop_
_entity.id
_entity.type
_entity.pdbx_description
1 polymer ?
#
loop_
_entity_poly.entity_id
_entity_poly.type
_entity_poly.pdbx_seq_one_letter_code
_entity_poly.pdbx_strand_id
1 'polypeptide(L)' 'MLYHFPKKSVILLAGLLIISLTLFLGRFATLPDFARGALMGVGIGMEIIALNRLAAYRKTMRATENQ' A
#
# COMPACT_ATOMS: atom_id res chain seq x y z
N MET A 1 -23.85 -5.76 10.54
CA MET A 1 -23.07 -5.13 9.45
C MET A 1 -21.76 -5.89 9.28
N LEU A 2 -21.74 -6.89 8.40
CA LEU A 2 -20.51 -7.63 8.08
C LEU A 2 -19.71 -6.77 7.10
N TYR A 3 -18.61 -6.17 7.57
CA TYR A 3 -17.69 -5.42 6.74
C TYR A 3 -17.07 -6.36 5.69
N HIS A 4 -17.64 -6.37 4.49
CA HIS A 4 -17.08 -7.03 3.33
C HIS A 4 -15.91 -6.17 2.82
N PHE A 5 -14.78 -6.18 3.54
CA PHE A 5 -13.55 -5.55 3.06
C PHE A 5 -13.12 -6.30 1.79
N PRO A 6 -13.16 -5.68 0.60
CA PRO A 6 -12.75 -6.37 -0.61
C PRO A 6 -11.29 -6.74 -0.46
N LYS A 7 -10.89 -7.96 -0.83
CA LYS A 7 -9.51 -8.48 -0.70
C LYS A 7 -8.43 -7.54 -1.28
N LYS A 8 -8.80 -6.60 -2.16
CA LYS A 8 -7.94 -5.54 -2.71
C LYS A 8 -7.58 -4.44 -1.71
N SER A 9 -8.45 -4.14 -0.73
CA SER A 9 -8.21 -3.13 0.30
C SER A 9 -7.20 -3.58 1.36
N VAL A 10 -6.93 -4.88 1.47
CA VAL A 10 -5.99 -5.42 2.47
C VAL A 10 -4.56 -4.97 2.19
N ILE A 11 -4.18 -4.85 0.92
CA ILE A 11 -2.83 -4.40 0.51
C ILE A 11 -2.63 -2.92 0.82
N LEU A 12 -3.65 -2.09 0.57
CA LEU A 12 -3.66 -0.67 0.91
C LEU A 12 -3.60 -0.49 2.43
N LEU A 13 -4.36 -1.29 3.17
CA LEU A 13 -4.35 -1.25 4.64
C LEU A 13 -2.97 -1.65 5.18
N ALA A 14 -2.37 -2.71 4.62
CA ALA A 14 -1.04 -3.17 5.02
C ALA A 14 0.05 -2.12 4.73
N GLY A 15 0.04 -1.50 3.55
CA GLY A 15 0.96 -0.42 3.20
C GLY A 15 0.83 0.78 4.15
N LEU A 16 -0.41 1.22 4.41
CA LEU A 16 -0.70 2.30 5.36
C LEU A 16 -0.22 1.98 6.78
N LEU A 17 -0.43 0.74 7.22
CA LEU A 17 -0.06 0.29 8.57
C LEU A 17 1.46 0.22 8.73
N ILE A 18 2.19 -0.23 7.70
CA ILE A 18 3.66 -0.22 7.67
C ILE A 18 4.20 1.21 7.72
N ILE A 19 3.64 2.14 6.93
CA ILE A 19 4.07 3.55 6.92
C ILE A 19 3.82 4.20 8.29
N SER A 20 2.62 4.01 8.84
CA SER A 20 2.24 4.53 10.15
C SER A 20 3.12 3.97 11.27
N LEU A 21 3.39 2.66 11.25
CA LEU A 21 4.26 2.00 12.21
C LEU A 21 5.71 2.50 12.11
N THR A 22 6.20 2.76 10.90
CA THR A 22 7.54 3.33 10.67
C THR A 22 7.65 4.75 11.21
N LEU A 23 6.60 5.57 11.02
CA LEU A 23 6.53 6.93 11.58
C LEU A 23 6.48 6.91 13.11
N PHE A 24 5.71 5.99 13.68
CA PHE A 24 5.60 5.81 15.13
C PHE A 24 6.93 5.34 15.73
N LEU A 25 7.53 4.29 15.18
CA LEU A 25 8.83 3.77 15.61
C LEU A 25 9.94 4.81 15.50
N GLY A 26 9.97 5.63 14.45
CA GLY A 26 10.92 6.73 14.31
C GLY A 26 10.76 7.86 15.35
N ARG A 27 9.63 7.90 16.08
CA ARG A 27 9.37 8.84 17.17
C ARG A 27 9.80 8.31 18.54
N PHE A 28 9.83 6.98 18.71
CA PHE A 28 10.15 6.31 19.98
C PHE A 28 11.54 5.64 19.99
N ALA A 29 12.11 5.37 18.83
CA ALA A 29 13.42 4.75 18.68
C ALA A 29 14.23 5.48 17.60
N THR A 30 15.49 5.82 17.91
CA THR A 30 16.49 6.24 16.93
C THR A 30 16.88 5.04 16.07
N LEU A 31 16.04 4.75 15.07
CA LEU A 31 16.39 3.76 14.06
C LEU A 31 17.56 4.28 13.20
N PRO A 32 18.51 3.42 12.82
CA PRO A 32 19.55 3.78 11.86
C PRO A 32 18.92 4.35 10.59
N ASP A 33 19.49 5.42 10.03
CA ASP A 33 18.94 6.11 8.84
C ASP A 33 18.68 5.15 7.67
N PHE A 34 19.55 4.14 7.52
CA PHE A 34 19.38 3.06 6.55
C PHE A 34 18.10 2.24 6.76
N ALA A 35 17.81 1.85 8.01
CA ALA A 35 16.62 1.05 8.33
C ALA A 35 15.33 1.84 8.12
N ARG A 36 15.36 3.14 8.48
CA ARG A 36 14.23 4.05 8.23
C ARG A 36 13.96 4.24 6.74
N GLY A 37 15.02 4.45 5.96
CA GLY A 37 14.93 4.55 4.50
C GLY A 37 14.43 3.27 3.83
N ALA A 38 14.92 2.11 4.28
CA ALA A 38 14.48 0.80 3.77
C ALA A 38 12.99 0.55 4.05
N LEU A 39 12.52 0.81 5.28
CA LEU A 39 11.10 0.64 5.64
C LEU A 39 10.18 1.59 4.85
N MET A 40 10.57 2.86 4.70
CA MET A 40 9.84 3.80 3.86
C MET A 40 9.83 3.37 2.40
N GLY A 41 10.97 2.94 1.86
CA GLY A 41 11.09 2.46 0.48
C GLY A 41 10.20 1.25 0.20
N VAL A 42 10.15 0.29 1.12
CA VAL A 42 9.26 -0.89 1.02
C VAL A 42 7.79 -0.48 1.06
N GLY A 43 7.40 0.43 1.96
CA GLY A 43 6.04 0.95 2.03
C GLY A 43 5.58 1.61 0.72
N ILE A 44 6.40 2.53 0.20
CA ILE A 44 6.13 3.23 -1.07
C ILE A 44 6.10 2.23 -2.25
N GLY A 45 7.02 1.26 -2.27
CA GLY A 45 7.07 0.23 -3.31
C GLY A 45 5.79 -0.61 -3.36
N MET A 46 5.26 -1.00 -2.20
CA MET A 46 3.98 -1.71 -2.12
C MET A 46 2.80 -0.87 -2.63
N GLU A 47 2.76 0.43 -2.30
CA GLU A 47 1.71 1.32 -2.80
C GLU A 47 1.75 1.48 -4.33
N ILE A 48 2.95 1.63 -4.92
CA ILE A 48 3.11 1.74 -6.38
C ILE A 48 2.65 0.45 -7.07
N ILE A 49 3.01 -0.72 -6.54
CA ILE A 49 2.57 -2.01 -7.10
C ILE A 49 1.04 -2.14 -7.02
N ALA A 50 0.43 -1.74 -5.90
CA ALA A 50 -1.02 -1.77 -5.72
C ALA A 50 -1.73 -0.83 -6.71
N LEU A 51 -1.22 0.38 -6.88
CA LEU A 51 -1.75 1.36 -7.83
C LEU A 51 -1.63 0.89 -9.27
N ASN A 52 -0.50 0.30 -9.66
CA ASN A 52 -0.32 -0.27 -11.00
C ASN A 52 -1.28 -1.44 -11.26
N ARG A 53 -1.47 -2.33 -10.29
CA ARG A 53 -2.45 -3.42 -10.39
C ARG A 53 -3.87 -2.89 -10.48
N LEU A 54 -4.21 -1.84 -9.74
CA LEU A 54 -5.52 -1.20 -9.80
C LEU A 54 -5.75 -0.51 -11.16
N ALA A 55 -4.76 0.20 -11.69
CA ALA A 55 -4.80 0.84 -12.99
C ALA A 55 -4.97 -0.19 -14.12
N ALA A 56 -4.22 -1.29 -14.08
CA ALA A 56 -4.36 -2.40 -15.01
C ALA A 56 -5.79 -2.96 -14.98
N TYR A 57 -6.35 -3.19 -13.78
CA TYR A 57 -7.71 -3.70 -13.62
C TYR A 57 -8.78 -2.73 -14.16
N ARG A 58 -8.59 -1.41 -13.98
CA ARG A 58 -9.50 -0.41 -14.56
C ARG A 58 -9.45 -0.38 -16.08
N LYS A 59 -8.28 -0.62 -16.67
CA LYS A 59 -8.11 -0.66 -18.13
C LYS A 59 -8.86 -1.84 -18.75
N THR A 60 -8.82 -3.02 -18.11
CA THR A 60 -9.56 -4.21 -18.56
C THR A 60 -11.08 -4.03 -18.44
N MET A 61 -11.56 -3.42 -17.36
CA MET A 61 -12.99 -3.16 -17.16
C MET A 61 -13.54 -2.17 -18.20
N ARG A 62 -12.82 -1.07 -18.50
CA ARG A 62 -13.22 -0.13 -19.56
C ARG A 62 -13.20 -0.73 -20.97
N ALA A 63 -12.33 -1.71 -21.23
CA ALA A 63 -12.32 -2.42 -22.50
C ALA A 63 -13.53 -3.35 -22.67
N THR A 64 -14.09 -3.86 -21.57
CA THR A 64 -15.28 -4.73 -21.60
C THR A 64 -16.58 -3.92 -21.68
N GLU A 65 -16.60 -2.68 -21.17
CA GLU A 65 -17.77 -1.78 -21.25
C GLU A 65 -17.96 -1.14 -22.64
N ASN A 66 -16.91 -1.09 -23.48
CA ASN A 66 -16.95 -0.53 -24.83
C ASN A 66 -17.15 -1.58 -25.94
N GLN A 67 -17.47 -2.83 -25.59
CA GLN A 67 -17.89 -3.88 -26.53
C GLN A 67 -19.38 -4.16 -26.38
#